data_AF-A0A816UGH4-F1
#
_entry.id   AF-A0A816UGH4-F1
#
_cell.length_a   1.000
_cell.length_b   1.000
_cell.length_c   1.000
_cell.angle_alpha   90.00
_cell.angle_beta   90.00
_cell.angle_gamma   90.00
#
_symmetry.space_group_name_H-M   'P 1'
#
loop_
_entity.id
_entity.type
_entity.pdbx_description
1 polymer ?
#
loop_
_entity_poly.entity_id
_entity_poly.type
_entity_poly.pdbx_seq_one_letter_code
_entity_poly.pdbx_strand_id
1 'polypeptide(L)'
;MEFPSTNAARASGSKRSFDDLEDDEDDIFGSKKGRTKAEEDAPGVTTSMILSLRESLKNCKDELASCQNELESAKTEIIKWKSAFQNESFVPAGKSPEPRFLIDYIQNLKSSERSLKEQLEIAKRKEASCIVQYAKREQEMAELKSAVRDLKSQLKPASMQARRLLLDPAIHEEFSRLKNLVEEKDKKIKELQDSYTAVTFTPLGVKGRMLMEKCKTLQEENEEIGRQAAEGKIHELAMKLSVQKSQNAELRKQFEGLFKHMEGLTNDAERSNETVIILQDKLEEKEKELERVKKGMEEEVVADKKDDEAHDDEDPKEIDGGE
;
A
#
# COMPACT_ATOMS: atom_id res chain seq x y z
N MET A 1 -3.02 -61.53 21.23
CA MET A 1 -2.76 -60.80 22.48
C MET A 1 -4.12 -60.50 23.09
N GLU A 2 -4.66 -61.40 23.91
CA GLU A 2 -4.38 -61.60 25.35
C GLU A 2 -4.93 -60.48 26.24
N PHE A 3 -5.87 -60.89 27.10
CA PHE A 3 -6.39 -60.29 28.34
C PHE A 3 -5.24 -59.97 29.34
N PRO A 4 -5.43 -59.29 30.51
CA PRO A 4 -6.67 -59.20 31.29
C PRO A 4 -6.97 -57.90 32.07
N SER A 5 -8.24 -57.80 32.48
CA SER A 5 -8.73 -56.91 33.54
C SER A 5 -8.46 -57.52 34.92
N THR A 6 -7.98 -56.71 35.89
CA THR A 6 -8.03 -57.01 37.33
C THR A 6 -8.33 -55.75 38.17
N ASN A 7 -9.40 -55.88 38.97
CA ASN A 7 -9.65 -55.51 40.38
C ASN A 7 -9.36 -54.10 41.00
N ALA A 8 -10.46 -53.56 41.57
CA ALA A 8 -10.70 -53.19 42.99
C ALA A 8 -10.29 -51.83 43.59
N ALA A 9 -11.30 -51.07 44.06
CA ALA A 9 -11.44 -50.40 45.38
C ALA A 9 -12.84 -49.71 45.45
N ARG A 10 -13.81 -50.05 46.33
CA ARG A 10 -14.02 -49.88 47.79
C ARG A 10 -14.51 -48.48 48.27
N ALA A 11 -15.58 -48.53 49.10
CA ALA A 11 -16.21 -47.52 49.99
C ALA A 11 -17.13 -46.48 49.32
N SER A 12 -18.25 -45.98 49.86
CA SER A 12 -18.84 -45.88 51.22
C SER A 12 -20.37 -45.63 51.02
N GLY A 13 -21.35 -46.24 51.68
CA GLY A 13 -21.70 -46.15 53.10
C GLY A 13 -23.04 -45.40 53.27
N SER A 14 -24.13 -46.11 53.61
CA SER A 14 -25.21 -45.58 54.48
C SER A 14 -26.16 -46.72 54.91
N LYS A 15 -26.08 -47.08 56.19
CA LYS A 15 -26.99 -48.01 56.90
C LYS A 15 -28.22 -47.22 57.37
N ARG A 16 -29.42 -47.74 57.14
CA ARG A 16 -30.62 -47.38 57.92
C ARG A 16 -30.92 -48.54 58.88
N SER A 17 -31.13 -48.19 60.14
CA SER A 17 -31.39 -49.11 61.24
C SER A 17 -32.72 -49.82 61.06
N PHE A 18 -32.70 -51.12 61.24
CA PHE A 18 -33.89 -51.94 61.46
C PHE A 18 -34.01 -52.05 62.97
N ASP A 19 -35.06 -51.43 63.53
CA ASP A 19 -35.36 -51.47 64.95
C ASP A 19 -36.28 -52.67 65.20
N ASP A 20 -35.93 -53.40 66.25
CA ASP A 20 -36.51 -54.65 66.73
C ASP A 20 -37.97 -54.42 67.14
N LEU A 21 -38.88 -55.24 66.61
CA LEU A 21 -40.24 -55.33 67.13
C LEU A 21 -40.24 -56.44 68.18
N GLU A 22 -40.10 -56.05 69.44
CA GLU A 22 -40.37 -56.92 70.58
C GLU A 22 -41.88 -57.24 70.63
N ASP A 23 -42.14 -58.54 70.65
CA ASP A 23 -43.42 -59.23 70.63
C ASP A 23 -43.81 -59.53 72.09
N ASP A 24 -44.53 -58.60 72.72
CA ASP A 24 -45.09 -58.78 74.07
C ASP A 24 -46.58 -59.17 73.96
N GLU A 25 -46.79 -60.47 73.77
CA GLU A 25 -48.04 -61.18 74.06
C GLU A 25 -48.26 -61.20 75.59
N ASP A 26 -48.98 -60.21 76.13
CA ASP A 26 -49.44 -60.23 77.51
C ASP A 26 -50.64 -61.18 77.68
N ASP A 27 -50.30 -62.43 77.98
CA ASP A 27 -51.17 -63.54 78.34
C ASP A 27 -51.90 -63.26 79.67
N ILE A 28 -53.09 -62.66 79.58
CA ILE A 28 -53.89 -62.09 80.69
C ILE A 28 -54.54 -63.13 81.64
N PHE A 29 -54.14 -64.41 81.62
CA PHE A 29 -54.70 -65.46 82.47
C PHE A 29 -53.65 -66.29 83.24
N GLY A 30 -52.80 -65.60 83.99
CA GLY A 30 -51.96 -66.19 85.03
C GLY A 30 -52.75 -66.57 86.29
N SER A 31 -52.96 -67.87 86.50
CA SER A 31 -53.58 -68.46 87.68
C SER A 31 -52.89 -68.07 89.00
N LYS A 32 -53.62 -67.48 89.96
CA LYS A 32 -53.21 -67.45 91.38
C LYS A 32 -54.35 -67.91 92.30
N LYS A 33 -54.39 -69.22 92.53
CA LYS A 33 -55.14 -69.86 93.61
C LYS A 33 -54.32 -69.74 94.90
N GLY A 34 -54.50 -68.64 95.63
CA GLY A 34 -53.91 -68.40 96.95
C GLY A 34 -55.01 -68.34 98.01
N ARG A 35 -55.08 -69.37 98.86
CA ARG A 35 -56.00 -69.52 99.98
C ARG A 35 -55.44 -68.79 101.20
N THR A 36 -56.15 -67.83 101.77
CA THR A 36 -55.98 -67.40 103.18
C THR A 36 -57.34 -67.17 103.85
N LYS A 37 -57.40 -67.59 105.10
CA LYS A 37 -58.59 -67.73 105.95
C LYS A 37 -59.09 -66.38 106.50
N ALA A 38 -60.35 -66.39 106.91
CA ALA A 38 -61.08 -65.33 107.60
C ALA A 38 -60.36 -64.75 108.82
N GLU A 39 -60.41 -63.43 108.99
CA GLU A 39 -60.33 -62.74 110.27
C GLU A 39 -60.97 -61.33 110.17
N GLU A 40 -61.86 -61.08 111.12
CA GLU A 40 -62.58 -59.89 111.60
C GLU A 40 -62.57 -58.54 110.84
N ASP A 41 -63.79 -58.01 110.65
CA ASP A 41 -64.13 -56.67 110.17
C ASP A 41 -63.44 -55.55 110.98
N ALA A 42 -62.49 -54.85 110.33
CA ALA A 42 -62.03 -53.53 110.74
C ALA A 42 -62.65 -52.45 109.81
N PRO A 43 -63.32 -51.41 110.33
CA PRO A 43 -64.11 -50.45 109.55
C PRO A 43 -63.30 -49.65 108.51
N GLY A 44 -61.97 -49.59 108.63
CA GLY A 44 -61.09 -48.93 107.67
C GLY A 44 -60.88 -49.72 106.37
N VAL A 45 -60.89 -51.06 106.41
CA VAL A 45 -60.65 -51.92 105.24
C VAL A 45 -61.90 -51.96 104.34
N THR A 46 -63.07 -52.11 104.94
CA THR A 46 -64.36 -52.03 104.23
C THR A 46 -64.60 -50.65 103.65
N THR A 47 -64.25 -49.58 104.37
CA THR A 47 -64.37 -48.20 103.85
C THR A 47 -63.41 -47.95 102.68
N SER A 48 -62.16 -48.42 102.77
CA SER A 48 -61.18 -48.34 101.67
C SER A 48 -61.68 -49.08 100.42
N MET A 49 -62.19 -50.30 100.58
CA MET A 49 -62.75 -51.10 99.48
C MET A 49 -63.96 -50.41 98.84
N ILE A 50 -64.85 -49.79 99.63
CA ILE A 50 -66.00 -49.03 99.11
C ILE A 50 -65.54 -47.79 98.31
N LEU A 51 -64.50 -47.09 98.76
CA LEU A 51 -63.96 -45.93 98.03
C LEU A 51 -63.30 -46.35 96.73
N SER A 52 -62.47 -47.40 96.72
CA SER A 52 -61.88 -47.95 95.50
C SER A 52 -62.94 -48.43 94.51
N LEU A 53 -64.02 -49.05 94.99
CA LEU A 53 -65.15 -49.45 94.14
C LEU A 53 -65.92 -48.24 93.60
N ARG A 54 -66.09 -47.16 94.37
CA ARG A 54 -66.73 -45.93 93.91
C ARG A 54 -65.87 -45.19 92.88
N GLU A 55 -64.57 -45.13 93.10
CA GLU A 55 -63.61 -44.56 92.16
C GLU A 55 -63.57 -45.36 90.87
N SER A 56 -63.49 -46.69 90.96
CA SER A 56 -63.60 -47.59 89.79
C SER A 56 -64.94 -47.42 89.07
N LEU A 57 -66.06 -47.36 89.79
CA LEU A 57 -67.39 -47.11 89.19
C LEU A 57 -67.44 -45.75 88.48
N LYS A 58 -66.81 -44.73 89.07
CA LYS A 58 -66.74 -43.38 88.50
C LYS A 58 -65.87 -43.37 87.24
N ASN A 59 -64.72 -44.03 87.25
CA ASN A 59 -63.85 -44.19 86.07
C ASN A 59 -64.57 -44.94 84.96
N CYS A 60 -65.21 -46.08 85.26
CA CYS A 60 -66.02 -46.81 84.27
C CYS A 60 -67.15 -45.95 83.69
N LYS A 61 -67.76 -45.07 84.49
CA LYS A 61 -68.81 -44.16 84.01
C LYS A 61 -68.25 -43.08 83.07
N ASP A 62 -67.07 -42.56 83.36
CA ASP A 62 -66.41 -41.53 82.54
C ASP A 62 -65.84 -42.14 81.25
N GLU A 63 -65.29 -43.36 81.31
CA GLU A 63 -64.92 -44.16 80.14
C GLU A 63 -66.13 -44.45 79.25
N LEU A 64 -67.26 -44.86 79.84
CA LEU A 64 -68.50 -45.08 79.10
C LEU A 64 -68.96 -43.80 78.37
N ALA A 65 -68.85 -42.64 79.02
CA ALA A 65 -69.16 -41.36 78.39
C ALA A 65 -68.20 -41.03 77.24
N SER A 66 -66.90 -41.33 77.38
CA SER A 66 -65.92 -41.18 76.28
C SER A 66 -66.24 -42.08 75.10
N CYS A 67 -66.47 -43.37 75.36
CA CYS A 67 -66.85 -44.33 74.33
C CYS A 67 -68.15 -43.92 73.62
N GLN A 68 -69.10 -43.33 74.34
CA GLN A 68 -70.34 -42.86 73.76
C GLN A 68 -70.13 -41.63 72.86
N ASN A 69 -69.24 -40.72 73.24
CA ASN A 69 -68.86 -39.58 72.39
C ASN A 69 -68.09 -40.04 71.13
N GLU A 70 -67.16 -40.97 71.27
CA GLU A 70 -66.43 -41.58 70.14
C GLU A 70 -67.37 -42.30 69.19
N LEU A 71 -68.36 -43.02 69.72
CA LEU A 71 -69.40 -43.67 68.92
C LEU A 71 -70.22 -42.66 68.12
N GLU A 72 -70.66 -41.55 68.74
CA GLU A 72 -71.39 -40.51 68.03
C GLU A 72 -70.51 -39.81 66.98
N SER A 73 -69.24 -39.53 67.30
CA SER A 73 -68.26 -39.01 66.32
C SER A 73 -68.12 -39.95 65.12
N ALA A 74 -67.90 -41.25 65.36
CA ALA A 74 -67.80 -42.26 64.32
C ALA A 74 -69.09 -42.37 63.48
N LYS A 75 -70.28 -42.26 64.09
CA LYS A 75 -71.56 -42.22 63.36
C LYS A 75 -71.63 -41.01 62.43
N THR A 76 -71.28 -39.82 62.91
CA THR A 76 -71.29 -38.60 62.06
C THR A 76 -70.30 -38.71 60.91
N GLU A 77 -69.13 -39.31 61.14
CA GLU A 77 -68.14 -39.57 60.10
C GLU A 77 -68.66 -40.57 59.06
N ILE A 78 -69.29 -41.67 59.47
CA ILE A 78 -69.93 -42.63 58.55
C ILE A 78 -70.99 -41.93 57.68
N ILE A 79 -71.81 -41.05 58.26
CA ILE A 79 -72.81 -40.28 57.51
C ILE A 79 -72.13 -39.37 56.48
N LYS A 80 -71.07 -38.67 56.88
CA LYS A 80 -70.28 -37.81 55.98
C LYS A 80 -69.71 -38.60 54.81
N TRP A 81 -69.09 -39.76 55.06
CA TRP A 81 -68.55 -40.63 54.00
C TRP A 81 -69.67 -41.14 53.08
N LYS A 82 -70.81 -41.57 53.63
CA LYS A 82 -71.96 -41.99 52.83
C LYS A 82 -72.46 -40.89 51.89
N SER A 83 -72.56 -39.65 52.38
CA SER A 83 -72.96 -38.51 51.54
C SER A 83 -71.91 -38.17 50.47
N ALA A 84 -70.61 -38.29 50.77
CA ALA A 84 -69.54 -38.07 49.80
C ALA A 84 -69.63 -39.08 48.64
N PHE A 85 -69.75 -40.38 48.96
CA PHE A 85 -69.85 -41.43 47.96
C PHE A 85 -71.14 -41.39 47.12
N GLN A 86 -72.24 -40.84 47.67
CA GLN A 86 -73.49 -40.66 46.91
C GLN A 86 -73.37 -39.67 45.75
N ASN A 87 -72.44 -38.71 45.86
CA ASN A 87 -72.25 -37.68 44.84
C ASN A 87 -71.18 -38.06 43.80
N GLU A 88 -70.55 -39.23 43.94
CA GLU A 88 -69.45 -39.69 43.08
C GLU A 88 -69.95 -40.60 41.94
N SER A 89 -69.37 -40.39 40.76
CA SER A 89 -69.81 -41.01 39.50
C SER A 89 -69.57 -42.51 39.39
N PHE A 90 -68.80 -43.12 40.31
CA PHE A 90 -68.52 -44.55 40.29
C PHE A 90 -69.63 -45.39 40.96
N VAL A 91 -70.58 -44.76 41.69
CA VAL A 91 -71.72 -45.46 42.29
C VAL A 91 -72.92 -45.40 41.33
N PRO A 92 -73.41 -46.53 40.79
CA PRO A 92 -74.60 -46.55 39.95
C PRO A 92 -75.83 -46.01 40.70
N ALA A 93 -76.60 -45.13 40.06
CA ALA A 93 -77.75 -44.47 40.67
C ALA A 93 -78.70 -45.48 41.34
N GLY A 94 -78.90 -45.36 42.66
CA GLY A 94 -79.85 -46.15 43.43
C GLY A 94 -79.33 -47.45 44.06
N LYS A 95 -78.02 -47.76 44.01
CA LYS A 95 -77.42 -48.90 44.73
C LYS A 95 -76.46 -48.44 45.84
N SER A 96 -76.51 -49.09 47.00
CA SER A 96 -75.49 -48.90 48.04
C SER A 96 -74.16 -49.45 47.52
N PRO A 97 -73.06 -48.68 47.57
CA PRO A 97 -71.77 -49.18 47.14
C PRO A 97 -71.31 -50.32 48.06
N GLU A 98 -71.06 -51.50 47.49
CA GLU A 98 -70.50 -52.62 48.24
C GLU A 98 -69.06 -52.27 48.66
N PRO A 99 -68.66 -52.50 49.94
CA PRO A 99 -67.33 -52.14 50.42
C PRO A 99 -66.18 -52.66 49.56
N ARG A 100 -66.34 -53.84 48.95
CA ARG A 100 -65.33 -54.44 48.09
C ARG A 100 -65.12 -53.65 46.79
N PHE A 101 -66.20 -53.18 46.15
CA PHE A 101 -66.10 -52.34 44.94
C PHE A 101 -65.41 -51.00 45.23
N LEU A 102 -65.67 -50.40 46.41
CA LEU A 102 -65.00 -49.17 46.85
C LEU A 102 -63.50 -49.38 47.00
N ILE A 103 -63.11 -50.46 47.67
CA ILE A 103 -61.70 -50.81 47.90
C ILE A 103 -60.99 -51.06 46.57
N ASP A 104 -61.59 -51.85 45.67
CA ASP A 104 -61.05 -52.13 44.34
C ASP A 104 -60.91 -50.86 43.50
N TYR A 105 -61.93 -49.98 43.53
CA TYR A 105 -61.90 -48.69 42.82
C TYR A 105 -60.79 -47.77 43.36
N ILE A 106 -60.66 -47.64 44.69
CA ILE A 106 -59.60 -46.86 45.32
C ILE A 106 -58.22 -47.45 44.98
N GLN A 107 -58.09 -48.78 44.97
CA GLN A 107 -56.84 -49.44 44.61
C GLN A 107 -56.46 -49.21 43.13
N ASN A 108 -57.44 -49.25 42.23
CA ASN A 108 -57.28 -48.94 40.81
C ASN A 108 -56.97 -47.46 40.57
N LEU A 109 -57.61 -46.54 41.29
CA LEU A 109 -57.27 -45.12 41.26
C LEU A 109 -55.84 -44.90 41.74
N LYS A 110 -55.42 -45.52 42.84
CA LYS A 110 -54.05 -45.43 43.36
C LYS A 110 -53.02 -46.01 42.39
N SER A 111 -53.34 -47.08 41.65
CA SER A 111 -52.43 -47.64 40.65
C SER A 111 -52.37 -46.77 39.40
N SER A 112 -53.51 -46.24 38.95
CA SER A 112 -53.59 -45.26 37.85
C SER A 112 -52.83 -43.97 38.17
N GLU A 113 -52.98 -43.43 39.38
CA GLU A 113 -52.25 -42.26 39.85
C GLU A 113 -50.73 -42.50 39.84
N ARG A 114 -50.28 -43.66 40.34
CA ARG A 114 -48.87 -44.06 40.31
C ARG A 114 -48.35 -44.16 38.86
N SER A 115 -49.12 -44.78 37.96
CA SER A 115 -48.74 -44.91 36.55
C SER A 115 -48.65 -43.55 35.85
N LEU A 116 -49.62 -42.66 36.08
CA LEU A 116 -49.61 -41.29 35.52
C LEU A 116 -48.43 -40.46 36.04
N LYS A 117 -48.10 -40.58 37.33
CA LYS A 117 -46.91 -39.94 37.90
C LYS A 117 -45.63 -40.44 37.25
N GLU A 118 -45.50 -41.75 37.01
CA GLU A 118 -44.35 -42.32 36.31
C GLU A 118 -44.25 -41.83 34.86
N GLN A 119 -45.36 -41.80 34.12
CA GLN A 119 -45.40 -41.26 32.76
C GLN A 119 -45.03 -39.78 32.72
N LEU A 120 -45.50 -38.99 33.68
CA LEU A 120 -45.14 -37.57 33.82
C LEU A 120 -43.64 -37.40 34.03
N GLU A 121 -43.03 -38.19 34.91
CA GLU A 121 -41.59 -38.13 35.15
C GLU A 121 -40.77 -38.61 33.93
N ILE A 122 -41.26 -39.59 33.17
CA ILE A 122 -40.64 -39.98 31.89
C ILE A 122 -40.75 -38.83 30.87
N ALA A 123 -41.93 -38.20 30.76
CA ALA A 123 -42.15 -37.08 29.86
C ALA A 123 -41.24 -35.90 30.19
N LYS A 124 -41.13 -35.51 31.47
CA LYS A 124 -40.21 -34.47 31.93
C LYS A 124 -38.75 -34.78 31.62
N ARG A 125 -38.31 -36.04 31.82
CA ARG A 125 -36.94 -36.45 31.45
C ARG A 125 -36.70 -36.37 29.94
N LYS A 126 -37.68 -36.75 29.13
CA LYS A 126 -37.62 -36.63 27.66
C LYS A 126 -37.59 -35.17 27.21
N GLU A 127 -38.43 -34.33 27.79
CA GLU A 127 -38.46 -32.89 27.52
C GLU A 127 -37.10 -32.25 27.84
N ALA A 128 -36.55 -32.51 29.02
CA ALA A 128 -35.22 -32.03 29.40
C ALA A 128 -34.12 -32.50 28.42
N SER A 129 -34.17 -33.78 27.99
CA SER A 129 -33.26 -34.29 26.96
C SER A 129 -33.42 -33.58 25.62
N CYS A 130 -34.66 -33.29 25.20
CA CYS A 130 -34.93 -32.54 23.96
C CYS A 130 -34.39 -31.11 24.03
N ILE A 131 -34.56 -30.42 25.17
CA ILE A 131 -34.03 -29.07 25.37
C ILE A 131 -32.50 -29.07 25.22
N VAL A 132 -31.81 -30.01 25.87
CA VAL A 132 -30.34 -30.13 25.75
C VAL A 132 -29.90 -30.44 24.31
N GLN A 133 -30.58 -31.35 23.63
CA GLN A 133 -30.27 -31.67 22.22
C GLN A 133 -30.53 -30.49 21.29
N TYR A 134 -31.60 -29.72 21.53
CA TYR A 134 -31.91 -28.52 20.76
C TYR A 134 -30.83 -27.46 20.95
N ALA A 135 -30.43 -27.18 22.18
CA ALA A 135 -29.34 -26.25 22.48
C ALA A 135 -28.03 -26.66 21.82
N LYS A 136 -27.69 -27.96 21.83
CA LYS A 136 -26.50 -28.48 21.14
C LYS A 136 -26.58 -28.29 19.63
N ARG A 137 -27.73 -28.59 19.01
CA ARG A 137 -27.96 -28.37 17.57
C ARG A 137 -27.89 -26.89 17.20
N GLU A 138 -28.39 -26.01 18.06
CA GLU A 138 -28.32 -24.57 17.86
C GLU A 138 -26.88 -24.04 17.93
N GLN A 139 -26.09 -24.56 18.87
CA GLN A 139 -24.66 -24.30 18.94
C GLN A 139 -23.93 -24.79 17.68
N GLU A 140 -24.16 -26.04 17.25
CA GLU A 140 -23.57 -26.60 16.02
C GLU A 140 -23.93 -25.74 14.79
N MET A 141 -25.18 -25.29 14.69
CA MET A 141 -25.61 -24.37 13.63
C MET A 141 -24.88 -23.03 13.69
N ALA A 142 -24.65 -22.47 14.88
CA ALA A 142 -23.91 -21.22 15.05
C ALA A 142 -22.44 -21.36 14.65
N GLU A 143 -21.79 -22.47 15.04
CA GLU A 143 -20.42 -22.82 14.66
C GLU A 143 -20.28 -22.98 13.14
N LEU A 144 -21.18 -23.75 12.51
CA LEU A 144 -21.22 -23.91 11.05
C LEU A 144 -21.45 -22.56 10.34
N LYS A 145 -22.36 -21.72 10.84
CA LYS A 145 -22.56 -20.36 10.30
C LYS A 145 -21.31 -19.50 10.43
N SER A 146 -20.53 -19.64 11.49
CA SER A 146 -19.24 -18.95 11.65
C SER A 146 -18.22 -19.47 10.64
N ALA A 147 -18.04 -20.79 10.55
CA ALA A 147 -17.12 -21.41 9.59
C ALA A 147 -17.42 -21.00 8.15
N VAL A 148 -18.71 -20.91 7.77
CA VAL A 148 -19.12 -20.41 6.45
C VAL A 148 -18.74 -18.94 6.26
N ARG A 149 -18.93 -18.08 7.27
CA ARG A 149 -18.50 -16.67 7.19
C ARG A 149 -16.98 -16.57 7.03
N ASP A 150 -16.22 -17.36 7.78
CA ASP A 150 -14.77 -17.37 7.73
C ASP A 150 -14.26 -17.88 6.39
N LEU A 151 -14.76 -19.02 5.89
CA LEU A 151 -14.46 -19.53 4.56
C LEU A 151 -14.82 -18.54 3.46
N LYS A 152 -15.98 -17.86 3.56
CA LYS A 152 -16.39 -16.81 2.63
C LYS A 152 -15.46 -15.60 2.69
N SER A 153 -14.91 -15.29 3.87
CA SER A 153 -13.91 -14.22 4.02
C SER A 153 -12.56 -14.62 3.42
N GLN A 154 -12.15 -15.88 3.56
CA GLN A 154 -10.94 -16.43 2.94
C GLN A 154 -11.07 -16.53 1.41
N LEU A 155 -12.28 -16.84 0.92
CA LEU A 155 -12.58 -16.91 -0.50
C LEU A 155 -12.63 -15.52 -1.17
N LYS A 156 -12.80 -14.43 -0.40
CA LYS A 156 -12.60 -13.07 -0.93
C LYS A 156 -11.10 -12.84 -1.09
N PRO A 157 -10.57 -12.81 -2.33
CA PRO A 157 -9.14 -12.68 -2.49
C PRO A 157 -8.72 -11.27 -2.06
N ALA A 158 -7.76 -11.17 -1.14
CA ALA A 158 -7.28 -9.90 -0.60
C ALA A 158 -6.63 -9.01 -1.69
N SER A 159 -6.22 -9.59 -2.82
CA SER A 159 -5.64 -8.86 -3.95
C SER A 159 -6.29 -9.22 -5.29
N MET A 160 -6.29 -8.25 -6.22
CA MET A 160 -6.69 -8.46 -7.62
C MET A 160 -5.86 -9.56 -8.33
N GLN A 161 -4.65 -9.83 -7.85
CA GLN A 161 -3.74 -10.84 -8.40
C GLN A 161 -4.22 -12.27 -8.10
N ALA A 162 -4.75 -12.52 -6.91
CA ALA A 162 -5.38 -13.80 -6.57
C ALA A 162 -6.70 -14.02 -7.32
N ARG A 163 -7.43 -12.95 -7.68
CA ARG A 163 -8.56 -13.01 -8.63
C ARG A 163 -8.13 -13.44 -10.04
N ARG A 164 -6.91 -13.07 -10.49
CA ARG A 164 -6.34 -13.54 -11.76
C ARG A 164 -5.92 -15.00 -11.70
N LEU A 165 -5.47 -15.50 -10.54
CA LEU A 165 -5.14 -16.91 -10.30
C LEU A 165 -6.36 -17.84 -10.16
N LEU A 166 -7.55 -17.28 -9.92
CA LEU A 166 -8.83 -18.02 -9.88
C LEU A 166 -9.50 -18.15 -11.25
N LEU A 167 -8.99 -17.47 -12.29
CA LEU A 167 -9.09 -18.07 -13.62
C LEU A 167 -8.22 -19.31 -13.55
N ASP A 168 -8.79 -20.49 -13.81
CA ASP A 168 -8.04 -21.75 -13.90
C ASP A 168 -6.69 -21.45 -14.58
N PRO A 169 -5.54 -21.73 -13.94
CA PRO A 169 -4.23 -21.43 -14.51
C PRO A 169 -4.09 -21.87 -15.97
N ALA A 170 -4.72 -22.99 -16.36
CA ALA A 170 -4.76 -23.46 -17.73
C ALA A 170 -5.62 -22.55 -18.63
N ILE A 171 -6.77 -22.06 -18.15
CA ILE A 171 -7.60 -21.10 -18.87
C ILE A 171 -6.88 -19.76 -19.01
N HIS A 172 -6.21 -19.27 -17.97
CA HIS A 172 -5.44 -18.01 -18.04
C HIS A 172 -4.28 -18.12 -19.02
N GLU A 173 -3.58 -19.25 -19.03
CA GLU A 173 -2.51 -19.55 -19.97
C GLU A 173 -3.04 -19.63 -21.41
N GLU A 174 -4.18 -20.31 -21.65
CA GLU A 174 -4.82 -20.33 -22.98
C GLU A 174 -5.30 -18.94 -23.42
N PHE A 175 -5.88 -18.13 -22.54
CA PHE A 175 -6.25 -16.75 -22.87
C PHE A 175 -5.02 -15.90 -23.19
N SER A 176 -3.92 -16.07 -22.45
CA SER A 176 -2.67 -15.34 -22.69
C SER A 176 -2.04 -15.79 -24.02
N ARG A 177 -2.05 -17.09 -24.31
CA ARG A 177 -1.58 -17.67 -25.58
C ARG A 177 -2.42 -17.17 -26.76
N LEU A 178 -3.75 -17.18 -26.63
CA LEU A 178 -4.67 -16.68 -27.65
C LEU A 178 -4.47 -15.18 -27.88
N LYS A 179 -4.31 -14.40 -26.82
CA LYS A 179 -4.05 -12.96 -26.92
C LYS A 179 -2.73 -12.69 -27.67
N ASN A 180 -1.65 -13.37 -27.29
CA ASN A 180 -0.36 -13.24 -27.97
C ASN A 180 -0.45 -13.65 -29.44
N LEU A 181 -1.19 -14.73 -29.74
CA LEU A 181 -1.39 -15.19 -31.12
C LEU A 181 -2.18 -14.17 -31.95
N VAL A 182 -3.20 -13.53 -31.37
CA VAL A 182 -3.93 -12.44 -32.03
C VAL A 182 -3.01 -11.26 -32.31
N GLU A 183 -2.23 -10.81 -31.32
CA GLU A 183 -1.28 -9.71 -31.49
C GLU A 183 -0.21 -10.02 -32.55
N GLU A 184 0.29 -11.25 -32.60
CA GLU A 184 1.25 -11.70 -33.62
C GLU A 184 0.63 -11.70 -35.03
N LYS A 185 -0.61 -12.19 -35.17
CA LYS A 185 -1.32 -12.21 -36.45
C LYS A 185 -1.66 -10.80 -36.93
N ASP A 186 -2.09 -9.90 -36.04
CA ASP A 186 -2.34 -8.49 -36.36
C ASP A 186 -1.07 -7.80 -36.84
N LYS A 187 0.07 -8.05 -36.17
CA LYS A 187 1.37 -7.57 -36.63
C LYS A 187 1.70 -8.11 -38.02
N LYS A 188 1.46 -9.40 -38.28
CA LYS A 188 1.72 -10.02 -39.59
C LYS A 188 0.81 -9.44 -40.69
N ILE A 189 -0.46 -9.19 -40.38
CA ILE A 189 -1.40 -8.52 -41.29
C ILE A 189 -0.87 -7.13 -41.63
N LYS A 190 -0.44 -6.36 -40.63
CA LYS A 190 0.12 -5.03 -40.84
C LYS A 190 1.38 -5.08 -41.71
N GLU A 191 2.32 -5.98 -41.42
CA GLU A 191 3.53 -6.18 -42.24
C GLU A 191 3.20 -6.56 -43.69
N LEU A 192 2.24 -7.47 -43.90
CA LEU A 192 1.80 -7.86 -45.23
C LEU A 192 1.07 -6.73 -45.96
N GLN A 193 0.30 -5.92 -45.25
CA GLN A 193 -0.38 -4.76 -45.80
C GLN A 193 0.61 -3.65 -46.17
N ASP A 194 1.63 -3.42 -45.36
CA ASP A 194 2.72 -2.49 -45.64
C ASP A 194 3.54 -2.98 -46.84
N SER A 195 3.88 -4.27 -46.88
CA SER A 195 4.57 -4.90 -48.02
C SER A 195 3.73 -4.84 -49.30
N TYR A 196 2.43 -5.13 -49.22
CA TYR A 196 1.51 -4.98 -50.36
C TYR A 196 1.46 -3.53 -50.83
N THR A 197 1.40 -2.56 -49.91
CA THR A 197 1.42 -1.13 -50.24
C THR A 197 2.74 -0.72 -50.89
N ALA A 198 3.87 -1.28 -50.45
CA ALA A 198 5.18 -1.05 -51.04
C ALA A 198 5.31 -1.69 -52.43
N VAL A 199 4.79 -2.90 -52.65
CA VAL A 199 4.82 -3.58 -53.95
C VAL A 199 3.82 -2.98 -54.94
N THR A 200 2.69 -2.47 -54.45
CA THR A 200 1.71 -1.72 -55.27
C THR A 200 2.11 -0.26 -55.47
N PHE A 201 3.17 0.22 -54.81
CA PHE A 201 3.79 1.49 -55.14
C PHE A 201 4.36 1.39 -56.55
N THR A 202 3.59 1.94 -57.48
CA THR A 202 3.91 2.00 -58.89
C THR A 202 4.40 3.41 -59.19
N PRO A 203 5.55 3.60 -59.89
CA PRO A 203 5.98 4.92 -60.35
C PRO A 203 4.92 5.65 -61.17
N LEU A 204 4.02 4.88 -61.81
CA LEU A 204 2.90 5.37 -62.59
C LEU A 204 1.63 5.62 -61.77
N GLY A 205 1.52 5.13 -60.54
CA GLY A 205 0.37 5.36 -59.64
C GLY A 205 0.33 6.81 -59.13
N VAL A 206 -0.84 7.28 -58.67
CA VAL A 206 -1.03 8.68 -58.23
C VAL A 206 0.01 9.11 -57.17
N LYS A 207 0.27 8.26 -56.17
CA LYS A 207 1.28 8.50 -55.13
C LYS A 207 2.71 8.48 -55.67
N GLY A 208 3.00 7.60 -56.64
CA GLY A 208 4.31 7.51 -57.29
C GLY A 208 4.60 8.74 -58.16
N ARG A 209 3.62 9.19 -58.95
CA ARG A 209 3.74 10.42 -59.75
C ARG A 209 3.96 11.66 -58.89
N MET A 210 3.23 11.79 -57.79
CA MET A 210 3.39 12.92 -56.86
C MET A 210 4.78 12.93 -56.19
N LEU A 211 5.32 11.75 -55.84
CA LEU A 211 6.67 11.64 -55.32
C LEU A 211 7.72 12.02 -56.38
N MET A 212 7.56 11.53 -57.61
CA MET A 212 8.46 11.86 -58.73
C MET A 212 8.43 13.34 -59.08
N GLU A 213 7.26 13.98 -59.06
CA GLU A 213 7.11 15.42 -59.24
C GLU A 213 7.83 16.19 -58.14
N LYS A 214 7.67 15.78 -56.87
CA LYS A 214 8.39 16.38 -55.73
C LYS A 214 9.91 16.18 -55.82
N CYS A 215 10.38 15.02 -56.26
CA CYS A 215 11.81 14.79 -56.48
C CYS A 215 12.33 15.71 -57.59
N LYS A 216 11.56 15.88 -58.68
CA LYS A 216 11.92 16.77 -59.78
C LYS A 216 11.98 18.23 -59.32
N THR A 217 11.00 18.71 -58.56
CA THR A 217 11.02 20.09 -58.03
C THR A 217 12.20 20.32 -57.08
N LEU A 218 12.49 19.38 -56.18
CA LEU A 218 13.65 19.48 -55.27
C LEU A 218 14.98 19.45 -56.02
N GLN A 219 15.06 18.70 -57.11
CA GLN A 219 16.24 18.68 -57.98
C GLN A 219 16.43 20.04 -58.66
N GLU A 220 15.36 20.62 -59.23
CA GLU A 220 15.38 21.94 -59.85
C GLU A 220 15.76 23.05 -58.84
N GLU A 221 15.22 23.00 -57.61
CA GLU A 221 15.58 23.92 -56.53
C GLU A 221 17.07 23.81 -56.14
N ASN A 222 17.61 22.60 -56.02
CA ASN A 222 19.01 22.39 -55.69
C ASN A 222 19.95 22.88 -56.81
N GLU A 223 19.57 22.65 -58.07
CA GLU A 223 20.30 23.18 -59.22
C GLU A 223 20.29 24.72 -59.24
N GLU A 224 19.16 25.33 -58.90
CA GLU A 224 19.04 26.79 -58.79
C GLU A 224 19.88 27.37 -57.65
N ILE A 225 19.88 26.74 -56.46
CA ILE A 225 20.75 27.13 -55.35
C ILE A 225 22.22 27.04 -55.77
N GLY A 226 22.59 25.97 -56.49
CA GLY A 226 23.93 25.78 -57.05
C GLY A 226 24.31 26.88 -58.03
N ARG A 227 23.40 27.27 -58.94
CA ARG A 227 23.59 28.40 -59.87
C ARG A 227 23.80 29.71 -59.12
N GLN A 228 22.93 30.04 -58.17
CA GLN A 228 23.03 31.29 -57.40
C GLN A 228 24.33 31.38 -56.61
N ALA A 229 24.80 30.27 -56.03
CA ALA A 229 26.08 30.23 -55.33
C ALA A 229 27.27 30.46 -56.28
N ALA A 230 27.24 29.86 -57.46
CA ALA A 230 28.27 30.06 -58.48
C ALA A 230 28.27 31.49 -59.03
N GLU A 231 27.09 32.04 -59.34
CA GLU A 231 26.92 33.42 -59.79
C GLU A 231 27.39 34.43 -58.73
N GLY A 232 27.07 34.21 -57.46
CA GLY A 232 27.52 35.05 -56.36
C GLY A 232 29.05 35.11 -56.25
N LYS A 233 29.72 33.97 -56.36
CA LYS A 233 31.20 33.91 -56.34
C LYS A 233 31.82 34.58 -57.56
N ILE A 234 31.20 34.43 -58.74
CA ILE A 234 31.63 35.11 -59.96
C ILE A 234 31.48 36.64 -59.81
N HIS A 235 30.36 37.11 -59.27
CA HIS A 235 30.11 38.53 -59.07
C HIS A 235 31.12 39.16 -58.08
N GLU A 236 31.41 38.47 -56.96
CA GLU A 236 32.41 38.92 -55.99
C GLU A 236 33.81 39.03 -56.63
N LEU A 237 34.22 38.02 -57.39
CA LEU A 237 35.50 38.04 -58.12
C LEU A 237 35.55 39.18 -59.15
N ALA A 238 34.44 39.44 -59.85
CA ALA A 238 34.34 40.54 -60.80
C ALA A 238 34.49 41.91 -60.12
N MET A 239 33.88 42.11 -58.95
CA MET A 239 34.07 43.33 -58.15
C MET A 239 35.53 43.49 -57.70
N LYS A 240 36.16 42.44 -57.17
CA LYS A 240 37.58 42.47 -56.77
C LYS A 240 38.49 42.80 -57.95
N LEU A 241 38.22 42.21 -59.12
CA LEU A 241 38.96 42.50 -60.35
C LEU A 241 38.80 43.96 -60.78
N SER A 242 37.60 44.53 -60.69
CA SER A 242 37.34 45.95 -60.99
C SER A 242 38.16 46.89 -60.08
N VAL A 243 38.13 46.64 -58.76
CA VAL A 243 38.92 47.41 -57.78
C VAL A 243 40.42 47.31 -58.10
N GLN A 244 40.93 46.11 -58.37
CA GLN A 244 42.33 45.90 -58.74
C GLN A 244 42.72 46.64 -60.03
N LYS A 245 41.84 46.68 -61.03
CA LYS A 245 42.08 47.47 -62.25
C LYS A 245 42.18 48.97 -61.93
N SER A 246 41.31 49.50 -61.06
CA SER A 246 41.36 50.91 -60.65
C SER A 246 42.64 51.26 -59.88
N GLN A 247 43.07 50.39 -58.96
CA GLN A 247 44.31 50.55 -58.20
C GLN A 247 45.54 50.52 -59.11
N ASN A 248 45.57 49.59 -60.08
CA ASN A 248 46.63 49.54 -61.08
C ASN A 248 46.66 50.79 -61.97
N ALA A 249 45.50 51.33 -62.34
CA ALA A 249 45.41 52.57 -63.10
C ALA A 249 45.94 53.77 -62.30
N GLU A 250 45.61 53.86 -61.01
CA GLU A 250 46.13 54.91 -60.12
C GLU A 250 47.64 54.79 -59.92
N LEU A 251 48.16 53.58 -59.68
CA LEU A 251 49.61 53.35 -59.60
C LEU A 251 50.33 53.78 -60.88
N ARG A 252 49.80 53.44 -62.05
CA ARG A 252 50.35 53.88 -63.34
C ARG A 252 50.37 55.41 -63.44
N LYS A 253 49.29 56.08 -63.03
CA LYS A 253 49.19 57.54 -63.02
C LYS A 253 50.20 58.18 -62.04
N GLN A 254 50.39 57.59 -60.87
CA GLN A 254 51.38 58.04 -59.89
C GLN A 254 52.80 57.91 -60.44
N PHE A 255 53.14 56.77 -61.06
CA PHE A 255 54.43 56.60 -61.73
C PHE A 255 54.64 57.61 -62.85
N GLU A 256 53.64 57.86 -63.69
CA GLU A 256 53.72 58.88 -64.74
C GLU A 256 53.98 60.28 -64.16
N GLY A 257 53.31 60.62 -63.04
CA GLY A 257 53.56 61.87 -62.31
C GLY A 257 54.99 61.97 -61.77
N LEU A 258 55.52 60.88 -61.19
CA LEU A 258 56.90 60.82 -60.71
C LEU A 258 57.91 60.95 -61.86
N PHE A 259 57.67 60.31 -63.01
CA PHE A 259 58.53 60.45 -64.19
C PHE A 259 58.60 61.91 -64.67
N LYS A 260 57.45 62.61 -64.74
CA LYS A 260 57.40 64.03 -65.09
C LYS A 260 58.14 64.92 -64.09
N HIS A 261 58.01 64.62 -62.79
CA HIS A 261 58.75 65.36 -61.77
C HIS A 261 60.26 65.14 -61.87
N MET A 262 60.69 63.89 -62.08
CA MET A 262 62.09 63.54 -62.28
C MET A 262 62.68 64.22 -63.53
N GLU A 263 61.94 64.25 -64.64
CA GLU A 263 62.33 64.98 -65.86
C GLU A 263 62.49 66.49 -65.58
N GLY A 264 61.58 67.09 -64.80
CA GLY A 264 61.71 68.47 -64.35
C GLY A 264 62.97 68.73 -63.53
N LEU A 265 63.28 67.85 -62.57
CA LEU A 265 64.50 67.94 -61.76
C LEU A 265 65.77 67.75 -62.60
N THR A 266 65.76 66.85 -63.58
CA THR A 266 66.87 66.67 -64.53
C THR A 266 67.10 67.95 -65.34
N ASN A 267 66.04 68.56 -65.86
CA ASN A 267 66.13 69.83 -66.61
C ASN A 267 66.63 70.99 -65.73
N ASP A 268 66.21 71.04 -64.46
CA ASP A 268 66.70 72.04 -63.49
C ASP A 268 68.18 71.82 -63.17
N ALA A 269 68.61 70.56 -63.04
CA ALA A 269 70.01 70.19 -62.83
C ALA A 269 70.88 70.56 -64.04
N GLU A 270 70.41 70.31 -65.26
CA GLU A 270 71.09 70.73 -66.50
C GLU A 270 71.24 72.25 -66.57
N ARG A 271 70.17 73.01 -66.32
CA ARG A 271 70.22 74.49 -66.26
C ARG A 271 71.15 75.01 -65.17
N SER A 272 71.14 74.38 -64.00
CA SER A 272 72.07 74.72 -62.92
C SER A 272 73.51 74.44 -63.34
N ASN A 273 73.76 73.32 -64.03
CA ASN A 273 75.09 72.94 -64.50
C ASN A 273 75.60 73.90 -65.58
N GLU A 274 74.74 74.33 -66.52
CA GLU A 274 75.06 75.40 -67.48
C GLU A 274 75.43 76.72 -66.78
N THR A 275 74.68 77.09 -65.74
CA THR A 275 74.96 78.31 -64.96
C THR A 275 76.32 78.21 -64.25
N VAL A 276 76.66 77.05 -63.71
CA VAL A 276 77.97 76.81 -63.09
C VAL A 276 79.10 76.96 -64.11
N ILE A 277 78.96 76.43 -65.33
CA ILE A 277 79.97 76.59 -66.39
C ILE A 277 80.16 78.07 -66.73
N ILE A 278 79.08 78.84 -66.91
CA ILE A 278 79.16 80.28 -67.17
C ILE A 278 79.88 81.02 -66.03
N LEU A 279 79.62 80.65 -64.78
CA LEU A 279 80.29 81.24 -63.63
C LEU A 279 81.78 80.86 -63.56
N GLN A 280 82.14 79.64 -63.95
CA GLN A 280 83.54 79.20 -64.06
C GLN A 280 84.27 79.98 -65.16
N ASP A 281 83.68 80.16 -66.34
CA ASP A 281 84.27 80.96 -67.43
C ASP A 281 84.53 82.41 -66.99
N LYS A 282 83.55 83.02 -66.31
CA LYS A 282 83.69 84.38 -65.75
C LYS A 282 84.76 84.45 -64.66
N LEU A 283 84.88 83.41 -63.83
CA LEU A 283 85.91 83.34 -62.80
C LEU A 283 87.30 83.26 -63.45
N GLU A 284 87.47 82.43 -64.49
CA GLU A 284 88.72 82.31 -65.23
C GLU A 284 89.09 83.62 -65.96
N GLU A 285 88.09 84.32 -66.52
CA GLU A 285 88.29 85.67 -67.09
C GLU A 285 88.77 86.68 -66.04
N LYS A 286 88.17 86.65 -64.85
CA LYS A 286 88.57 87.51 -63.72
C LYS A 286 89.94 87.13 -63.16
N GLU A 287 90.29 85.85 -63.11
CA GLU A 287 91.63 85.37 -62.74
C GLU A 287 92.67 85.86 -63.75
N LYS A 288 92.40 85.77 -65.07
CA LYS A 288 93.25 86.33 -66.13
C LYS A 288 93.39 87.85 -66.05
N GLU A 289 92.32 88.57 -65.68
CA GLU A 289 92.38 90.01 -65.40
C GLU A 289 93.26 90.31 -64.18
N LEU A 290 93.10 89.56 -63.09
CA LEU A 290 93.91 89.67 -61.89
C LEU A 290 95.39 89.40 -62.18
N GLU A 291 95.72 88.37 -62.95
CA GLU A 291 97.09 88.09 -63.38
C GLU A 291 97.67 89.23 -64.22
N ARG A 292 96.88 89.82 -65.14
CA ARG A 292 97.30 91.01 -65.90
C ARG A 292 97.58 92.21 -65.02
N VAL A 293 96.70 92.51 -64.06
CA VAL A 293 96.89 93.62 -63.11
C VAL A 293 98.12 93.37 -62.25
N LYS A 294 98.28 92.14 -61.73
CA LYS A 294 99.43 91.75 -60.92
C LYS A 294 100.75 91.92 -61.70
N LYS A 295 100.80 91.47 -62.96
CA LYS A 295 101.96 91.67 -63.83
C LYS A 295 102.24 93.14 -64.10
N GLY A 296 101.20 93.96 -64.30
CA GLY A 296 101.33 95.41 -64.42
C GLY A 296 101.91 96.08 -63.18
N MET A 297 101.50 95.64 -61.98
CA MET A 297 102.09 96.10 -60.71
C MET A 297 103.55 95.65 -60.55
N GLU A 298 103.90 94.44 -60.99
CA GLU A 298 105.29 93.95 -60.99
C GLU A 298 106.17 94.74 -62.00
N GLU A 299 105.62 95.20 -63.12
CA GLU A 299 106.32 96.08 -64.09
C GLU A 299 106.46 97.53 -63.56
N GLU A 300 105.50 98.05 -62.78
CA GLU A 300 105.61 99.35 -62.09
C GLU A 300 106.68 99.34 -60.97
N VAL A 301 106.79 98.24 -60.21
CA VAL A 301 107.83 98.05 -59.17
C VAL A 301 109.25 97.92 -59.77
N VAL A 302 109.38 97.49 -61.03
CA VAL A 302 110.68 97.40 -61.73
C VAL A 302 111.05 98.71 -62.44
N ALA A 303 110.08 99.55 -62.80
CA ALA A 303 110.32 100.87 -63.39
C ALA A 303 110.69 101.95 -62.36
N ASP A 304 110.26 101.81 -61.09
CA ASP A 304 110.59 102.74 -59.99
C ASP A 304 111.95 102.42 -59.31
N LYS A 305 112.69 101.42 -59.80
CA LYS A 305 114.04 101.02 -59.33
C LYS A 305 115.16 101.34 -60.32
N LYS A 306 115.03 102.46 -61.04
CA LYS A 306 116.16 103.19 -61.64
C LYS A 306 116.09 104.62 -61.12
N ASP A 307 117.20 105.13 -60.60
CA ASP A 307 117.44 106.53 -60.20
C ASP A 307 117.09 106.89 -58.73
N ASP A 308 117.91 106.44 -57.77
CA ASP A 308 118.69 107.35 -56.90
C ASP A 308 119.64 106.57 -55.95
N GLU A 309 120.89 107.05 -55.90
CA GLU A 309 122.08 106.42 -55.34
C GLU A 309 122.29 106.64 -53.82
N ALA A 310 123.08 105.72 -53.24
CA ALA A 310 124.09 105.93 -52.18
C ALA A 310 123.70 106.21 -50.70
N HIS A 311 124.28 105.34 -49.86
CA HIS A 311 124.90 105.54 -48.53
C HIS A 311 124.19 105.05 -47.25
N ASP A 312 125.03 104.30 -46.50
CA ASP A 312 125.07 103.93 -45.06
C ASP A 312 124.24 102.75 -44.48
N ASP A 313 125.00 101.68 -44.23
CA ASP A 313 125.25 101.00 -42.93
C ASP A 313 124.14 101.01 -41.86
N GLU A 314 123.65 99.82 -41.50
CA GLU A 314 124.03 99.10 -40.27
C GLU A 314 123.24 97.76 -40.17
N ASP A 315 123.96 96.67 -39.89
CA ASP A 315 123.45 95.41 -39.31
C ASP A 315 122.82 95.69 -37.91
N PRO A 316 121.89 94.88 -37.34
CA PRO A 316 122.09 93.43 -37.21
C PRO A 316 120.84 92.50 -37.10
N LYS A 317 121.12 91.20 -37.32
CA LYS A 317 120.64 89.99 -36.58
C LYS A 317 119.19 89.47 -36.70
N GLU A 318 119.12 88.28 -37.30
CA GLU A 318 118.84 86.96 -36.68
C GLU A 318 117.44 86.63 -36.10
N ILE A 319 117.09 85.34 -36.28
CA ILE A 319 116.07 84.47 -35.62
C ILE A 319 114.77 84.33 -36.44
N ASP A 320 114.51 83.23 -37.15
CA ASP A 320 114.34 81.80 -36.77
C ASP A 320 112.92 81.45 -36.30
N GLY A 321 112.49 80.25 -36.70
CA GLY A 321 111.32 79.53 -36.20
C GLY A 321 110.07 79.72 -37.07
N GLY A 322 109.50 78.70 -37.70
CA GLY A 322 109.58 77.28 -37.40
C GLY A 322 108.16 76.75 -37.29
N GLU A 323 107.91 75.69 -38.07
CA GLU A 323 106.78 74.74 -38.06
C GLU A 323 105.37 75.24 -38.42
#